data_AF-A0A6P5MV32-F1
#
_entry.id   AF-A0A6P5MV32-F1
#
_cell.length_a   1.000
_cell.length_b   1.000
_cell.length_c   1.000
_cell.angle_alpha   90.00
_cell.angle_beta   90.00
_cell.angle_gamma   90.00
#
_symmetry.space_group_name_H-M   'P 1'
#
loop_
_entity.id
_entity.type
_entity.pdbx_description
1 polymer ?
#
loop_
_entity_poly.entity_id
_entity_poly.type
_entity_poly.pdbx_seq_one_letter_code
_entity_poly.pdbx_strand_id
1 'polypeptide(L)'
;MFNDATSEFDVLVASDAIGMGLNLYISRIIFPTLKKFDGFKFWDLTVSEIKQSAGRVGRYGSNFSVGEVTCMDAEDLPLLNSSLNSRSPTLKENHVEGENELN
;
A
#
# COMPACT_ATOMS: atom_id res chain seq x y z
N MET A 1 16.20 11.59 8.96
CA MET A 1 15.35 10.38 8.78
C MET A 1 14.05 10.84 8.12
N PHE A 2 13.41 10.07 7.23
CA PHE A 2 12.39 10.55 6.26
C PHE A 2 11.33 11.57 6.74
N ASN A 3 10.83 11.50 7.98
CA ASN A 3 9.83 12.46 8.48
C ASN A 3 10.43 13.80 8.98
N ASP A 4 11.74 13.88 9.13
CA ASP A 4 12.43 15.04 9.65
C ASP A 4 12.58 16.08 8.54
N ALA A 5 12.00 17.25 8.74
CA ALA A 5 12.03 18.36 7.79
C ALA A 5 13.45 18.91 7.55
N THR A 6 14.42 18.57 8.41
CA THR A 6 15.83 18.94 8.27
C THR A 6 16.67 17.85 7.60
N SER A 7 16.05 16.71 7.27
CA SER A 7 16.70 15.60 6.60
C SER A 7 16.99 15.93 5.13
N GLU A 8 18.15 15.54 4.62
CA GLU A 8 18.51 15.69 3.19
C GLU A 8 17.83 14.63 2.28
N PHE A 9 16.86 13.89 2.80
CA PHE A 9 16.25 12.74 2.12
C PHE A 9 14.75 12.94 1.98
N ASP A 10 14.31 13.31 0.78
CA ASP A 10 12.90 13.59 0.47
C ASP A 10 12.16 12.38 -0.14
N VAL A 11 12.89 11.33 -0.52
CA VAL A 11 12.34 10.16 -1.21
C VAL A 11 12.56 8.90 -0.38
N LEU A 12 11.50 8.10 -0.27
CA LEU A 12 11.53 6.78 0.34
C LEU A 12 11.20 5.73 -0.73
N VAL A 13 12.08 4.75 -0.90
CA VAL A 13 11.82 3.54 -1.68
C VAL A 13 11.53 2.41 -0.69
N ALA A 14 10.40 1.75 -0.87
CA ALA A 14 9.98 0.70 0.05
C ALA A 14 9.05 -0.32 -0.64
N SER A 15 8.89 -1.48 -0.01
CA SER A 15 7.94 -2.51 -0.43
C SER A 15 6.53 -2.22 0.12
N ASP A 16 5.58 -3.10 -0.20
CA ASP A 16 4.22 -3.13 0.34
C ASP A 16 4.16 -3.15 1.88
N ALA A 17 5.25 -3.51 2.56
CA ALA A 17 5.40 -3.44 4.01
C ALA A 17 5.12 -2.04 4.60
N ILE A 18 5.23 -0.95 3.82
CA ILE A 18 4.86 0.40 4.28
C ILE A 18 3.37 0.55 4.62
N GLY A 19 2.53 -0.37 4.17
CA GLY A 19 1.12 -0.40 4.50
C GLY A 19 0.87 -0.52 6.01
N MET A 20 1.86 -0.99 6.79
CA MET A 20 1.72 -1.29 8.21
C MET A 20 2.90 -0.77 9.05
N GLY A 21 2.67 -0.60 10.35
CA GLY A 21 3.72 -0.56 11.38
C GLY A 21 4.55 0.71 11.53
N LEU A 22 4.67 1.56 10.49
CA LEU A 22 5.43 2.81 10.58
C LEU A 22 4.51 4.02 10.71
N ASN A 23 4.98 5.11 11.32
CA ASN A 23 4.33 6.42 11.25
C ASN A 23 5.08 7.29 10.24
N LEU A 24 4.64 7.35 8.98
CA LEU A 24 5.29 8.12 7.92
C LEU A 24 4.39 9.25 7.44
N TYR A 25 4.97 10.41 7.18
CA TYR A 25 4.30 11.56 6.57
C TYR A 25 4.56 11.58 5.08
N ILE A 26 3.68 10.91 4.31
CA ILE A 26 3.86 10.73 2.87
C ILE A 26 2.91 11.67 2.12
N SER A 27 3.48 12.47 1.21
CA SER A 27 2.71 13.33 0.31
C SER A 27 2.15 12.54 -0.88
N ARG A 28 3.01 11.76 -1.53
CA ARG A 28 2.67 11.01 -2.74
C ARG A 28 3.21 9.59 -2.70
N ILE A 29 2.40 8.63 -3.17
CA ILE A 29 2.85 7.28 -3.50
C ILE A 29 2.85 7.11 -5.02
N ILE A 30 3.93 6.52 -5.51
CA ILE A 30 4.10 6.17 -6.92
C ILE A 30 4.30 4.67 -6.99
N PHE A 31 3.36 3.95 -7.58
CA PHE A 31 3.51 2.52 -7.84
C PHE A 31 4.40 2.31 -9.07
N PRO A 32 5.57 1.66 -8.93
CA PRO A 32 6.38 1.30 -10.10
C PRO A 32 5.71 0.21 -10.94
N THR A 33 4.88 -0.63 -10.33
CA THR A 33 4.03 -1.63 -10.99
C THR A 33 2.89 -2.01 -10.05
N LEU A 34 1.74 -2.39 -10.62
CA LEU A 34 0.64 -3.01 -9.86
C LEU A 34 0.66 -4.54 -9.87
N LYS A 35 1.80 -5.15 -10.20
CA LYS A 35 1.98 -6.60 -10.21
C LYS A 35 2.94 -7.06 -9.12
N LYS A 36 2.64 -8.18 -8.49
CA LYS A 36 3.47 -8.84 -7.48
C LYS A 36 3.82 -10.25 -7.93
N PHE A 37 5.07 -10.65 -7.68
CA PHE A 37 5.54 -12.01 -7.93
C PHE A 37 5.38 -12.86 -6.67
N ASP A 38 4.74 -14.01 -6.78
CA ASP A 38 4.51 -14.95 -5.66
C ASP A 38 5.56 -16.06 -5.56
N GLY A 39 6.59 -16.03 -6.41
CA GLY A 39 7.57 -17.12 -6.55
C GLY A 39 7.33 -18.01 -7.77
N PHE A 40 6.12 -17.97 -8.36
CA PHE A 40 5.74 -18.78 -9.52
C PHE A 40 5.26 -17.93 -10.70
N LYS A 41 4.48 -16.89 -10.43
CA LYS A 41 3.95 -15.98 -11.46
C LYS A 41 3.69 -14.58 -10.92
N PHE A 42 3.44 -13.68 -11.85
CA PHE A 42 2.96 -12.34 -11.55
C PHE A 42 1.44 -12.32 -11.45
N TRP A 43 0.95 -11.67 -10.41
CA TRP A 43 -0.46 -11.38 -10.18
C TRP A 43 -0.66 -9.89 -9.98
N ASP A 44 -1.82 -9.38 -10.36
CA ASP A 44 -2.19 -8.02 -10.02
C ASP A 44 -2.39 -7.90 -8.50
N LEU A 45 -1.98 -6.77 -7.93
CA LEU A 45 -2.23 -6.44 -6.54
C LEU A 45 -3.73 -6.46 -6.27
N THR A 46 -4.10 -6.99 -5.11
CA THR A 46 -5.50 -6.97 -4.68
C THR A 46 -5.95 -5.55 -4.35
N VAL A 47 -7.27 -5.31 -4.43
CA VAL A 47 -7.89 -4.04 -3.99
C VAL A 47 -7.45 -3.67 -2.57
N SER A 48 -7.36 -4.66 -1.67
CA SER A 48 -6.94 -4.44 -0.28
C SER A 48 -5.48 -4.00 -0.18
N GLU A 49 -4.57 -4.61 -0.93
CA GLU A 49 -3.15 -4.21 -0.94
C GLU A 49 -2.99 -2.79 -1.49
N ILE A 50 -3.62 -2.49 -2.63
CA ILE A 50 -3.57 -1.15 -3.24
C ILE A 50 -4.09 -0.09 -2.26
N LYS A 51 -5.23 -0.35 -1.62
CA LYS A 51 -5.81 0.58 -0.64
C LYS A 51 -4.98 0.73 0.62
N GLN A 52 -4.38 -0.35 1.13
CA GLN A 52 -3.52 -0.29 2.30
C GLN A 52 -2.28 0.56 2.05
N SER A 53 -1.63 0.39 0.89
CA SER A 53 -0.51 1.25 0.50
C SER A 53 -0.97 2.68 0.25
N ALA A 54 -2.00 2.89 -0.57
CA ALA A 54 -2.53 4.21 -0.90
C ALA A 54 -3.00 5.00 0.32
N GLY A 55 -3.62 4.35 1.32
CA GLY A 55 -4.12 5.01 2.54
C GLY A 55 -3.02 5.60 3.45
N ARG A 56 -1.75 5.43 3.10
CA ARG A 56 -0.60 6.00 3.82
C ARG A 56 -0.32 7.45 3.46
N VAL A 57 -0.87 7.97 2.37
CA VAL A 57 -0.71 9.37 1.98
C VAL A 57 -1.69 10.28 2.72
N GLY A 58 -1.33 11.54 2.92
CA GLY A 58 -2.25 12.56 3.44
C GLY A 58 -2.72 12.33 4.88
N ARG A 59 -1.89 11.72 5.72
CA ARG A 59 -2.27 11.41 7.12
C ARG A 59 -2.49 12.69 7.93
N TYR A 60 -3.48 12.64 8.81
CA TYR A 60 -3.77 13.72 9.75
C TYR A 60 -2.54 14.05 10.61
N GLY A 61 -2.26 15.34 10.77
CA GLY A 61 -1.07 15.84 11.48
C GLY A 61 0.22 15.83 10.67
N SER A 62 0.18 15.41 9.39
CA SER A 62 1.26 15.67 8.45
C SER A 62 1.13 17.06 7.82
N ASN A 63 2.22 17.58 7.27
CA ASN A 63 2.21 18.82 6.47
C ASN A 63 1.50 18.64 5.11
N PHE A 64 1.01 17.43 4.80
CA PHE A 64 0.33 17.09 3.57
C PHE A 64 -1.15 16.83 3.87
N SER A 65 -1.97 17.87 3.76
CA SER A 65 -3.42 17.79 4.00
C SER A 65 -4.15 16.97 2.93
N VAL A 66 -3.59 16.88 1.73
CA VAL A 66 -4.06 16.07 0.62
C VAL A 66 -2.93 15.13 0.21
N GLY A 67 -3.26 13.85 0.07
CA GLY A 67 -2.34 12.82 -0.40
C GLY A 67 -2.64 12.44 -1.84
N GLU A 68 -1.59 12.14 -2.60
CA GLU A 68 -1.69 11.76 -4.00
C GLU A 68 -1.19 10.34 -4.24
N VAL A 69 -1.80 9.64 -5.18
CA VAL A 69 -1.41 8.28 -5.55
C VAL A 69 -1.41 8.17 -7.07
N THR A 70 -0.34 7.62 -7.62
CA THR A 70 -0.19 7.46 -9.08
C THR A 70 0.64 6.22 -9.41
N CYS A 71 0.75 5.91 -10.69
CA CYS A 71 1.58 4.84 -11.22
C CYS A 71 2.70 5.45 -12.06
N MET A 72 3.83 4.73 -12.16
CA MET A 72 4.92 5.09 -13.05
C MET A 72 4.49 4.93 -14.52
N ASP A 73 3.80 3.83 -14.81
CA ASP A 73 3.24 3.55 -16.13
C ASP A 73 1.76 3.94 -16.21
N ALA A 74 1.39 4.67 -17.27
CA ALA A 74 0.04 5.19 -17.45
C ALA A 74 -1.01 4.07 -17.70
N GLU A 75 -0.57 2.91 -18.17
CA GLU A 75 -1.43 1.73 -18.39
C GLU A 75 -1.98 1.12 -17.11
N ASP A 76 -1.32 1.36 -15.96
CA ASP A 76 -1.76 0.89 -14.64
C ASP A 76 -2.80 1.82 -13.99
N LEU A 77 -2.93 3.06 -14.47
CA LEU A 77 -3.85 4.06 -13.90
C LEU A 77 -5.33 3.61 -13.88
N PRO A 78 -5.87 2.93 -14.92
CA PRO A 78 -7.23 2.40 -14.86
C PRO A 78 -7.43 1.37 -13.73
N LEU A 79 -6.46 0.48 -13.51
CA LEU A 79 -6.51 -0.51 -12.43
C LEU A 79 -6.41 0.16 -11.06
N LEU A 80 -5.51 1.12 -10.89
CA LEU A 80 -5.38 1.92 -9.67
C LEU A 80 -6.70 2.64 -9.35
N ASN A 81 -7.23 3.40 -10.32
CA ASN A 81 -8.46 4.17 -10.14
C ASN A 81 -9.67 3.28 -9.84
N SER A 82 -9.82 2.15 -10.54
CA SER A 82 -10.91 1.22 -10.28
C SER A 82 -10.79 0.59 -8.89
N SER A 83 -9.58 0.27 -8.45
CA SER A 83 -9.31 -0.30 -7.12
C SER A 83 -9.61 0.70 -6.00
N LEU A 84 -9.16 1.95 -6.12
CA LEU A 84 -9.41 2.98 -5.11
C LEU A 84 -10.91 3.32 -4.96
N ASN A 85 -11.66 3.33 -6.07
CA ASN A 85 -13.10 3.63 -6.08
C ASN A 85 -13.99 2.42 -5.73
N SER A 86 -13.44 1.20 -5.74
CA SER A 86 -14.20 0.00 -5.39
C SER A 86 -14.57 -0.04 -3.90
N ARG A 87 -15.53 -0.90 -3.50
CA ARG A 87 -15.75 -1.21 -2.08
C ARG A 87 -14.64 -2.14 -1.58
N SER A 88 -14.22 -1.98 -0.33
CA SER A 88 -13.27 -2.92 0.26
C SER A 88 -13.88 -4.32 0.29
N PRO A 89 -13.13 -5.36 -0.13
CA PRO A 89 -13.67 -6.71 -0.20
C PRO A 89 -14.01 -7.22 1.19
N THR A 90 -15.15 -7.88 1.31
CA THR A 90 -15.53 -8.57 2.55
C THR A 90 -14.64 -9.78 2.75
N LEU A 91 -14.13 -9.97 3.96
CA LEU A 91 -13.38 -11.17 4.33
C LEU A 91 -14.31 -12.39 4.22
N LYS A 92 -13.90 -13.37 3.43
CA LYS A 92 -14.60 -14.65 3.31
C LYS A 92 -13.84 -15.64 4.19
N GLU A 93 -14.46 -15.96 5.32
CA GLU A 93 -14.01 -16.95 6.32
C GLU A 93 -12.80 -16.56 7.17
N ASN A 94 -12.83 -17.01 8.43
CA ASN A 94 -11.71 -16.92 9.35
C ASN A 94 -10.84 -18.15 9.15
N HIS A 95 -9.57 -17.96 8.82
CA HIS A 95 -8.59 -19.04 8.89
C HIS A 95 -8.27 -19.30 10.38
N VAL A 96 -8.81 -20.39 10.94
CA VAL A 96 -8.42 -20.88 12.26
C VAL A 96 -7.35 -21.94 12.03
N GLU A 97 -6.09 -21.61 12.32
CA GLU A 97 -5.07 -22.65 12.46
C GLU A 97 -5.45 -23.49 13.69
N GLY A 98 -5.79 -24.75 13.46
CA GLY A 98 -6.11 -25.68 14.54
C GLY A 98 -4.91 -25.81 15.46
N GLU A 99 -5.13 -25.57 16.76
CA GLU A 99 -4.21 -26.03 17.79
C GLU A 99 -4.11 -27.55 17.66
N ASN A 100 -2.97 -28.05 17.16
CA ASN A 100 -2.66 -29.46 17.25
C ASN A 100 -2.54 -29.81 18.74
N GLU A 101 -3.60 -30.41 19.28
CA GLU A 101 -3.59 -31.12 20.55
C GLU A 101 -2.41 -32.11 20.53
N LEU A 102 -1.42 -31.85 21.39
CA LEU A 102 -0.41 -32.81 21.76
C LEU A 102 -1.11 -33.98 22.47
N ASN A 103 -1.33 -35.08 21.75
CA ASN A 103 -1.52 -36.42 22.32
C ASN A 103 -0.28 -37.27 22.05
#